data_AF-A0A948R400-F1
#
_entry.id   AF-A0A948R400-F1
#
_cell.length_a   1.000
_cell.length_b   1.000
_cell.length_c   1.000
_cell.angle_alpha   90.00
_cell.angle_beta   90.00
_cell.angle_gamma   90.00
#
_symmetry.space_group_name_H-M   'P 1'
#
loop_
_entity.id
_entity.type
_entity.pdbx_description
1 polymer ?
#
loop_
_entity_poly.entity_id
_entity_poly.type
_entity_poly.pdbx_seq_one_letter_code
_entity_poly.pdbx_strand_id
1 'polypeptide(L)'
;MAVEKDTSEEIAALKREISVLSGLALATGVILTQLLQTTCKRELDPQGTAGRIMDNAREGIKAFSEQNNSDPAMTRRALEAVEQYEEQIRSVLRV
;
A
#
# COMPACT_ATOMS: atom_id res chain seq x y z
N MET A 1 -41.29 -4.13 -0.45
CA MET A 1 -40.33 -5.18 -0.06
C MET A 1 -39.37 -5.60 -1.19
N ALA A 2 -39.44 -5.03 -2.41
CA ALA A 2 -38.50 -5.36 -3.50
C ALA A 2 -37.18 -4.57 -3.45
N VAL A 3 -37.20 -3.31 -2.99
CA VAL A 3 -36.02 -2.44 -2.93
C VAL A 3 -34.99 -2.90 -1.89
N GLU A 4 -35.42 -3.36 -0.71
CA GLU A 4 -34.50 -3.81 0.36
C GLU A 4 -33.74 -5.09 0.01
N LYS A 5 -34.32 -5.97 -0.81
CA LYS A 5 -33.68 -7.22 -1.22
C LYS A 5 -32.55 -6.94 -2.22
N ASP A 6 -32.78 -6.03 -3.16
CA ASP A 6 -31.82 -5.58 -4.17
C ASP A 6 -30.62 -4.87 -3.54
N THR A 7 -30.87 -3.91 -2.64
CA THR A 7 -29.79 -3.21 -1.92
C THR A 7 -28.99 -4.15 -1.00
N SER A 8 -29.63 -5.14 -0.38
CA SER A 8 -28.93 -6.10 0.48
C SER A 8 -28.02 -7.04 -0.32
N GLU A 9 -28.45 -7.45 -1.51
CA GLU A 9 -27.67 -8.26 -2.44
C GLU A 9 -26.46 -7.48 -2.99
N GLU A 10 -26.66 -6.20 -3.36
CA GLU A 10 -25.56 -5.30 -3.76
C GLU A 10 -24.54 -5.08 -2.62
N ILE A 11 -25.00 -4.85 -1.39
CA ILE A 11 -24.10 -4.71 -0.23
C ILE A 11 -23.29 -6.00 -0.02
N ALA A 12 -23.90 -7.16 -0.19
CA ALA A 12 -23.20 -8.43 -0.06
C ALA A 12 -22.13 -8.61 -1.17
N ALA A 13 -22.45 -8.22 -2.40
CA ALA A 13 -21.50 -8.21 -3.51
C ALA A 13 -20.32 -7.26 -3.23
N LEU A 14 -20.59 -6.02 -2.81
CA LEU A 14 -19.55 -5.04 -2.45
C LEU A 14 -18.65 -5.54 -1.31
N LYS A 15 -19.22 -6.15 -0.27
CA LYS A 15 -18.43 -6.74 0.83
C LYS A 15 -17.51 -7.85 0.34
N ARG A 16 -17.98 -8.68 -0.61
CA ARG A 16 -17.16 -9.73 -1.22
C ARG A 16 -16.02 -9.13 -2.03
N GLU A 17 -16.28 -8.11 -2.85
CA GLU A 17 -15.24 -7.42 -3.62
C GLU A 17 -14.20 -6.77 -2.70
N ILE A 18 -14.62 -6.11 -1.63
CA ILE A 18 -13.71 -5.56 -0.61
C ILE A 18 -12.84 -6.66 0.00
N SER A 19 -13.40 -7.83 0.30
CA SER A 19 -12.62 -8.96 0.83
C SER A 19 -11.57 -9.47 -0.16
N VAL A 20 -11.92 -9.52 -1.45
CA VAL A 20 -10.98 -9.93 -2.51
C VAL A 20 -9.86 -8.90 -2.67
N LEU A 21 -10.21 -7.61 -2.75
CA LEU A 21 -9.25 -6.51 -2.83
C LEU A 21 -8.34 -6.47 -1.60
N SER A 22 -8.88 -6.74 -0.42
CA SER A 22 -8.10 -6.82 0.83
C SER A 22 -7.08 -7.97 0.79
N GLY A 23 -7.47 -9.13 0.25
CA GLY A 23 -6.55 -10.26 0.06
C GLY A 23 -5.42 -9.95 -0.93
N LEU A 24 -5.74 -9.30 -2.06
CA LEU A 24 -4.76 -8.84 -3.04
C LEU A 24 -3.80 -7.80 -2.45
N ALA A 25 -4.32 -6.84 -1.68
CA ALA A 25 -3.51 -5.83 -1.00
C ALA A 25 -2.55 -6.48 0.02
N LEU A 26 -3.03 -7.44 0.82
CA LEU A 26 -2.19 -8.19 1.75
C LEU A 26 -1.07 -8.94 1.03
N ALA A 27 -1.40 -9.70 -0.02
CA ALA A 27 -0.41 -10.45 -0.79
C ALA A 27 0.65 -9.53 -1.41
N THR A 28 0.21 -8.41 -1.99
CA THR A 28 1.09 -7.40 -2.60
C THR A 28 2.02 -6.81 -1.55
N GLY A 29 1.50 -6.43 -0.38
CA GLY A 29 2.31 -5.89 0.72
C GLY A 29 3.37 -6.86 1.20
N VAL A 30 3.02 -8.14 1.37
CA VAL A 30 3.99 -9.18 1.76
C VAL A 30 5.11 -9.32 0.72
N ILE A 31 4.77 -9.35 -0.58
CA ILE A 31 5.75 -9.48 -1.67
C ILE A 31 6.67 -8.25 -1.72
N LEU A 32 6.11 -7.04 -1.68
CA LEU A 32 6.88 -5.80 -1.75
C LEU A 32 7.88 -5.69 -0.59
N THR A 33 7.44 -6.01 0.63
CA THR A 33 8.32 -6.03 1.80
C THR A 33 9.47 -7.03 1.62
N GLN A 34 9.20 -8.25 1.12
CA GLN A 34 10.25 -9.25 0.88
C GLN A 34 11.24 -8.83 -0.22
N LEU A 35 10.76 -8.22 -1.30
CA LEU A 35 11.59 -7.69 -2.38
C LEU A 35 12.49 -6.57 -1.87
N LEU A 36 11.93 -5.66 -1.08
CA LEU A 36 12.67 -4.54 -0.52
C LEU A 36 13.73 -5.01 0.49
N GLN A 37 13.38 -5.92 1.40
CA GLN A 37 14.36 -6.55 2.30
C GLN A 37 15.48 -7.24 1.51
N THR A 38 15.14 -8.00 0.47
CA THR A 38 16.11 -8.71 -0.38
C THR A 38 17.06 -7.73 -1.07
N THR A 39 16.53 -6.61 -1.55
CA THR A 39 17.30 -5.56 -2.23
C THR A 39 18.21 -4.84 -1.23
N CYS A 40 17.66 -4.36 -0.11
CA CYS A 40 18.42 -3.65 0.92
C CYS A 40 19.53 -4.50 1.55
N LYS A 41 19.34 -5.81 1.74
CA LYS A 41 20.38 -6.72 2.28
C LYS A 41 21.66 -6.78 1.44
N ARG A 42 21.62 -6.38 0.17
CA ARG A 42 22.77 -6.39 -0.73
C ARG A 42 23.58 -5.10 -0.65
N GLU A 43 23.04 -4.07 -0.01
CA GLU A 43 23.65 -2.76 0.10
C GLU A 43 24.57 -2.67 1.32
N LEU A 44 25.59 -1.82 1.23
CA LEU A 44 26.49 -1.51 2.36
C LEU A 44 25.74 -0.79 3.50
N ASP A 45 24.71 -0.02 3.15
CA ASP A 45 23.78 0.63 4.08
C ASP A 45 22.32 0.27 3.71
N PRO A 46 21.82 -0.86 4.26
CA PRO A 46 20.45 -1.33 4.01
C PRO A 46 19.38 -0.35 4.48
N GLN A 47 19.60 0.32 5.61
CA GLN A 47 18.67 1.26 6.23
C GLN A 47 18.58 2.56 5.42
N GLY A 48 19.72 3.15 5.05
CA GLY A 48 19.75 4.34 4.21
C GLY A 48 19.18 4.08 2.82
N THR A 49 19.34 2.87 2.27
CA THR A 49 18.71 2.51 1.00
C THR A 49 17.20 2.33 1.13
N ALA A 50 16.73 1.69 2.21
CA ALA A 50 15.29 1.58 2.47
C ALA A 50 14.64 2.96 2.58
N GLY A 51 15.23 3.88 3.35
CA GLY A 51 14.74 5.26 3.49
C GLY A 51 14.61 5.98 2.15
N ARG A 52 15.66 5.95 1.31
CA ARG A 52 15.62 6.57 -0.03
C ARG A 52 14.52 5.98 -0.92
N ILE A 53 14.28 4.67 -0.86
CA ILE A 53 13.22 4.03 -1.65
C ILE A 53 11.84 4.50 -1.18
N MET A 54 11.64 4.65 0.14
CA MET A 54 10.39 5.17 0.70
C MET A 54 10.18 6.64 0.34
N ASP A 55 11.22 7.47 0.41
CA ASP A 55 11.16 8.88 0.00
C ASP A 55 10.77 9.02 -1.48
N ASN A 56 11.44 8.28 -2.36
CA ASN A 56 11.10 8.24 -3.79
C ASN A 56 9.66 7.80 -4.03
N ALA A 57 9.15 6.83 -3.26
CA ALA A 57 7.76 6.39 -3.36
C ALA A 57 6.77 7.48 -2.94
N ARG A 58 7.05 8.20 -1.84
CA ARG A 58 6.24 9.33 -1.37
C ARG A 58 6.19 10.43 -2.43
N GLU A 59 7.33 10.77 -3.02
CA GLU A 59 7.42 11.77 -4.09
C GLU A 59 6.64 11.33 -5.33
N GLY A 60 6.81 10.08 -5.77
CA GLY A 60 6.09 9.54 -6.92
C GLY A 60 4.57 9.56 -6.74
N ILE A 61 4.07 9.22 -5.54
CA ILE A 61 2.63 9.27 -5.22
C ILE A 61 2.10 10.70 -5.29
N LYS A 62 2.82 11.67 -4.72
CA LYS A 62 2.43 13.08 -4.76
C LYS A 62 2.41 13.60 -6.20
N ALA A 63 3.48 13.38 -6.95
CA ALA A 63 3.59 13.79 -8.35
C ALA A 63 2.48 13.17 -9.21
N PHE A 64 2.20 11.88 -9.05
CA PHE A 64 1.10 11.21 -9.75
C PHE A 64 -0.26 11.83 -9.40
N SER A 65 -0.49 12.09 -8.11
CA SER A 65 -1.76 12.64 -7.62
C SER A 65 -2.03 14.04 -8.17
N GLU A 66 -1.00 14.89 -8.18
CA GLU A 66 -1.04 16.25 -8.73
C GLU A 66 -1.29 16.23 -10.25
N GLN A 67 -0.59 15.36 -10.99
CA GLN A 67 -0.73 15.27 -12.45
C GLN A 67 -2.08 14.73 -12.90
N ASN A 68 -2.67 13.82 -12.13
CA ASN A 68 -3.89 13.10 -12.53
C ASN A 68 -5.15 13.59 -11.82
N ASN A 69 -5.06 14.65 -10.99
CA ASN A 69 -6.15 15.14 -10.16
C ASN A 69 -6.84 14.00 -9.38
N SER A 70 -6.02 13.13 -8.77
CA SER A 70 -6.48 11.92 -8.08
C SER A 70 -7.34 12.25 -6.87
N ASP A 71 -8.24 11.32 -6.49
CA ASP A 71 -9.04 11.44 -5.28
C ASP A 71 -8.12 11.63 -4.05
N PRO A 72 -8.31 12.70 -3.25
CA PRO A 72 -7.52 12.94 -2.04
C PRO A 72 -7.53 11.79 -1.02
N ALA A 73 -8.60 10.99 -0.97
CA ALA A 73 -8.68 9.82 -0.12
C ALA A 73 -7.76 8.69 -0.62
N MET A 74 -7.65 8.53 -1.95
CA MET A 74 -6.73 7.56 -2.57
C MET A 74 -5.28 7.94 -2.29
N THR A 75 -4.91 9.22 -2.53
CA THR A 75 -3.57 9.72 -2.26
C THR A 75 -3.18 9.54 -0.80
N ARG A 76 -4.08 9.87 0.13
CA ARG A 76 -3.85 9.70 1.57
C ARG A 76 -3.61 8.24 1.93
N ARG A 77 -4.44 7.32 1.43
CA ARG A 77 -4.25 5.89 1.68
C ARG A 77 -2.94 5.35 1.10
N ALA A 78 -2.54 5.82 -0.07
CA ALA A 78 -1.27 5.43 -0.67
C ALA A 78 -0.07 5.89 0.20
N LEU A 79 -0.10 7.13 0.71
CA LEU A 79 0.94 7.65 1.60
C LEU A 79 0.98 6.91 2.94
N GLU A 80 -0.18 6.62 3.53
CA GLU A 80 -0.25 5.80 4.76
C GLU A 80 0.34 4.40 4.56
N ALA A 81 0.10 3.78 3.40
CA ALA A 81 0.68 2.48 3.08
C ALA A 81 2.20 2.54 3.01
N VAL A 82 2.78 3.59 2.41
CA VAL A 82 4.24 3.77 2.36
C VAL A 82 4.84 3.90 3.76
N GLU A 83 4.21 4.68 4.65
CA GLU A 83 4.64 4.80 6.04
C GLU A 83 4.63 3.44 6.75
N GLN A 84 3.55 2.67 6.60
CA GLN A 84 3.45 1.33 7.19
C GLN A 84 4.55 0.38 6.70
N TYR A 85 4.88 0.43 5.41
CA TYR A 85 5.97 -0.39 4.87
C TYR A 85 7.32 0.05 5.42
N GLU A 86 7.56 1.34 5.53
CA GLU A 86 8.79 1.88 6.11
C GLU A 86 9.00 1.42 7.55
N GLU A 87 7.96 1.51 8.39
CA GLU A 87 7.98 1.03 9.77
C GLU A 87 8.29 -0.48 9.85
N GLN A 88 7.61 -1.28 9.02
CA GLN A 88 7.83 -2.72 8.96
C GLN A 88 9.28 -3.05 8.57
N ILE A 89 9.83 -2.35 7.58
CA ILE A 89 11.20 -2.59 7.10
C ILE A 89 12.25 -2.15 8.11
N ARG A 90 12.05 -0.98 8.74
CA ARG A 90 12.92 -0.52 9.83
C ARG A 90 12.94 -1.50 11.00
N SER A 91 11.82 -2.18 11.27
CA SER A 91 11.73 -3.16 12.37
C SER A 91 12.54 -4.45 12.13
N VAL A 92 12.85 -4.79 10.88
CA VAL A 92 13.47 -6.07 10.50
C VAL A 92 14.90 -5.93 9.95
N LEU A 93 15.25 -4.78 9.39
CA LEU A 93 16.63 -4.46 9.05
C LEU A 93 17.35 -4.08 10.36
N ARG A 94 18.26 -4.91 10.87
CA ARG A 94 19.07 -4.55 12.04
C ARG A 94 20.03 -3.39 11.69
N VAL A 95 20.26 -2.51 12.67
CA VAL A 95 21.27 -1.43 12.63
C VAL A 95 22.66 -2.01 12.35
#